data_AF-A0AAV0GUQ9-F1
#
_entry.id   AF-A0AAV0GUQ9-F1
#
_cell.length_a   1.000
_cell.length_b   1.000
_cell.length_c   1.000
_cell.angle_alpha   90.00
_cell.angle_beta   90.00
_cell.angle_gamma   90.00
#
_symmetry.space_group_name_H-M   'P 1'
#
loop_
_entity.id
_entity.type
_entity.pdbx_description
1 polymer ?
#
loop_
_entity_poly.entity_id
_entity_poly.type
_entity_poly.pdbx_seq_one_letter_code
_entity_poly.pdbx_strand_id
1 'polypeptide(L)'
;MVQQNVNPNSATFATVLSACSHLADLQKGEKVHRLIRTDEQNVSLATALVDMYAKCGRLDKSREIFNSMKVKDSISWNVMISGYAMHGDAISAIEIFEEMEEQTNIKPNSLTFLSLLSACAHSGLVEEGKRLFGKMKQHSVRPNLKHYACLVDVLGRSGSLLEAEELVLSMPICPDGGIWGALLGACKIHDDFITGIRIAKQAIKTDPKNDGYYIVLSDMYSSIGKWKESERAREMMKEQGIEKTTGWSFV
;
A
#
# COMPACT_ATOMS: atom_id res chain seq x y z
N MET A 1 10.12 34.79 -4.43
CA MET A 1 10.18 34.95 -2.96
C MET A 1 11.52 35.51 -2.49
N VAL A 2 12.63 34.75 -2.52
CA VAL A 2 13.93 35.25 -2.03
C VAL A 2 14.44 36.47 -2.83
N GLN A 3 14.27 36.45 -4.16
CA GLN A 3 14.57 37.60 -5.04
C GLN A 3 13.64 38.82 -4.84
N GLN A 4 12.56 38.66 -4.07
CA GLN A 4 11.59 39.71 -3.74
C GLN A 4 11.66 40.11 -2.26
N ASN A 5 12.74 39.75 -1.53
CA ASN A 5 12.93 40.00 -0.09
C ASN A 5 11.82 39.47 0.83
N VAL A 6 11.09 38.44 0.40
CA VAL A 6 10.14 37.72 1.26
C VAL A 6 10.85 36.53 1.88
N ASN A 7 10.99 36.53 3.21
CA ASN A 7 11.57 35.42 3.95
C ASN A 7 10.63 34.20 3.90
N PRO A 8 11.12 33.03 3.44
CA PRO A 8 10.36 31.79 3.54
C PRO A 8 10.03 31.49 5.00
N ASN A 9 8.86 30.90 5.23
CA ASN A 9 8.46 30.39 6.54
C ASN A 9 8.37 28.85 6.52
N SER A 10 8.06 28.24 7.66
CA SER A 10 7.93 26.78 7.81
C SER A 10 6.97 26.14 6.80
N ALA A 11 5.84 26.79 6.50
CA ALA A 11 4.89 26.31 5.48
C ALA A 11 5.51 26.32 4.07
N THR A 12 6.25 27.38 3.72
CA THR A 12 6.95 27.49 2.44
C THR A 12 7.97 26.36 2.29
N PHE A 13 8.77 26.11 3.32
CA PHE A 13 9.74 25.02 3.31
C PHE A 13 9.08 23.65 3.20
N ALA A 14 7.99 23.39 3.95
CA ALA A 14 7.25 22.15 3.88
C ALA A 14 6.71 21.88 2.45
N THR A 15 6.18 22.90 1.76
CA THR A 15 5.72 22.76 0.38
C THR A 15 6.87 22.44 -0.57
N VAL A 16 8.02 23.13 -0.46
CA VAL A 16 9.18 22.87 -1.32
C VAL A 16 9.77 21.47 -1.05
N LEU A 17 9.83 21.06 0.22
CA LEU A 17 10.28 19.71 0.60
C LEU A 17 9.35 18.63 0.04
N SER A 18 8.03 18.85 0.09
CA SER A 18 7.05 17.95 -0.54
C SER A 18 7.27 17.84 -2.05
N ALA A 19 7.55 18.95 -2.74
CA ALA A 19 7.90 18.90 -4.17
C ALA A 19 9.20 18.11 -4.43
N CYS A 20 10.23 18.31 -3.61
CA CYS A 20 11.49 17.54 -3.72
C CYS A 20 11.25 16.04 -3.48
N SER A 21 10.41 15.72 -2.49
CA SER A 21 9.98 14.37 -2.12
C SER A 21 9.28 13.66 -3.28
N HIS A 22 8.31 14.31 -3.93
CA HIS A 22 7.59 13.76 -5.08
C HIS A 22 8.45 13.61 -6.35
N LEU A 23 9.46 14.47 -6.51
CA LEU A 23 10.41 14.40 -7.64
C LEU A 23 11.63 13.52 -7.36
N ALA A 24 11.74 12.94 -6.15
CA ALA A 24 12.93 12.25 -5.66
C ALA A 24 14.24 13.06 -5.85
N ASP A 25 14.17 14.39 -5.76
CA ASP A 25 15.31 15.30 -5.98
C ASP A 25 16.04 15.57 -4.66
N LEU A 26 16.89 14.61 -4.27
CA LEU A 26 17.69 14.68 -3.04
C LEU A 26 18.57 15.93 -2.98
N GLN A 27 19.17 16.33 -4.09
CA GLN A 27 20.10 17.47 -4.11
C GLN A 27 19.38 18.78 -3.78
N LYS A 28 18.18 19.00 -4.34
CA LYS A 28 17.37 20.18 -3.98
C LYS A 28 16.85 20.08 -2.55
N GLY A 29 16.41 18.90 -2.12
CA GLY A 29 15.97 18.66 -0.75
C GLY A 29 17.05 19.01 0.29
N GLU A 30 18.30 18.59 0.07
CA GLU A 30 19.44 18.92 0.94
C GLU A 30 19.79 20.42 0.93
N LYS A 31 19.68 21.09 -0.23
CA LYS A 31 19.86 22.54 -0.31
C LYS A 31 18.81 23.26 0.51
N VAL A 32 17.55 22.83 0.42
CA VAL A 32 16.45 23.41 1.21
C VAL A 32 16.65 23.14 2.69
N HIS A 33 17.03 21.92 3.08
CA HIS A 33 17.30 21.58 4.48
C HIS A 33 18.39 22.47 5.10
N ARG A 34 19.47 22.78 4.37
CA ARG A 34 20.52 23.70 4.84
C ARG A 34 20.05 25.15 5.03
N LEU A 35 18.94 25.54 4.41
CA LEU A 35 18.36 26.89 4.55
C LEU A 35 17.42 27.00 5.76
N ILE A 36 16.95 25.87 6.29
CA ILE A 36 16.06 25.83 7.45
C ILE A 36 16.88 26.13 8.71
N ARG A 37 16.43 27.11 9.50
CA ARG A 37 17.07 27.47 10.76
C ARG A 37 16.53 26.62 11.92
N THR A 38 17.32 26.49 12.98
CA THR A 38 16.98 25.68 14.15
C THR A 38 15.77 26.20 14.93
N ASP A 39 15.50 27.49 14.89
CA ASP A 39 14.32 28.14 15.49
C ASP A 39 13.03 27.94 14.68
N GLU A 40 13.14 27.55 13.41
CA GLU A 40 12.00 27.26 12.52
C GLU A 40 11.58 25.79 12.55
N GLN A 41 12.35 24.91 13.21
CA GLN A 41 12.05 23.48 13.34
C GLN A 41 10.88 23.24 14.30
N ASN A 42 9.67 23.24 13.74
CA ASN A 42 8.50 22.66 14.39
C ASN A 42 8.30 21.20 13.93
N VAL A 43 7.40 20.49 14.61
CA VAL A 43 7.11 19.07 14.33
C VAL A 43 6.72 18.84 12.87
N SER A 44 5.94 19.75 12.28
CA SER A 44 5.50 19.64 10.87
C SER A 44 6.67 19.74 9.89
N LEU A 45 7.57 20.71 10.08
CA LEU A 45 8.73 20.89 9.21
C LEU A 45 9.73 19.75 9.36
N ALA A 46 9.97 19.28 10.59
CA ALA A 46 10.79 18.09 10.84
C ALA A 46 10.18 16.85 10.16
N THR A 47 8.87 16.67 10.25
CA THR A 47 8.15 15.57 9.58
C THR A 47 8.26 15.64 8.07
N ALA A 48 8.19 16.84 7.48
CA ALA A 48 8.39 17.04 6.04
C ALA A 48 9.83 16.72 5.60
N LEU A 49 10.83 16.98 6.44
CA LEU A 49 12.22 16.58 6.19
C LEU A 49 12.39 15.06 6.25
N VAL A 50 11.79 14.40 7.26
CA VAL A 50 11.77 12.92 7.37
C VAL A 50 11.16 12.33 6.10
N ASP A 51 9.98 12.79 5.68
CA ASP A 51 9.30 12.30 4.45
C ASP A 51 10.16 12.49 3.20
N MET A 52 10.74 13.68 3.04
CA MET A 52 11.58 14.01 1.89
C MET A 52 12.81 13.11 1.81
N TYR A 53 13.54 12.93 2.91
CA TYR A 53 14.72 12.07 2.92
C TYR A 53 14.34 10.59 2.72
N ALA A 54 13.26 10.11 3.34
CA ALA A 54 12.81 8.74 3.17
C ALA A 54 12.47 8.44 1.70
N LYS A 55 11.67 9.30 1.05
CA LYS A 55 11.30 9.13 -0.36
C LYS A 55 12.46 9.34 -1.34
N CYS A 56 13.48 10.10 -0.95
CA CYS A 56 14.74 10.21 -1.71
C CYS A 56 15.72 9.05 -1.44
N GLY A 57 15.32 8.01 -0.70
CA GLY A 57 16.16 6.83 -0.43
C GLY A 57 17.25 7.05 0.63
N ARG A 58 17.20 8.15 1.39
CA ARG A 58 18.12 8.44 2.49
C ARG A 58 17.47 8.15 3.84
N LEU A 59 17.16 6.87 4.06
CA LEU A 59 16.54 6.39 5.30
C LEU A 59 17.39 6.65 6.54
N ASP A 60 18.72 6.64 6.39
CA ASP A 60 19.69 7.00 7.43
C ASP A 60 19.44 8.43 7.96
N LYS A 61 19.37 9.42 7.06
CA LYS A 61 19.09 10.81 7.42
C LYS A 61 17.66 11.01 7.91
N SER A 62 16.71 10.31 7.30
CA SER A 62 15.32 10.31 7.74
C SER A 62 15.21 9.86 9.21
N ARG A 63 15.86 8.76 9.56
CA ARG A 63 15.87 8.20 10.92
C ARG A 63 16.63 9.10 11.89
N GLU A 64 17.75 9.70 11.48
CA GLU A 64 18.50 10.66 12.30
C GLU A 64 17.62 11.85 12.71
N ILE A 65 16.96 12.48 11.73
CA ILE A 65 16.06 13.62 11.99
C ILE A 65 14.91 13.19 12.88
N PHE A 66 14.27 12.07 12.55
CA PHE A 66 13.18 11.51 13.36
C PHE A 66 13.61 11.29 14.81
N ASN A 67 14.74 10.64 15.06
CA ASN A 67 15.27 10.40 16.40
C ASN A 67 15.56 11.72 17.15
N SER A 68 16.04 12.75 16.45
CA SER A 68 16.30 14.08 17.04
C SER A 68 15.05 14.87 17.45
N MET A 69 13.86 14.49 16.95
CA MET A 69 12.60 15.18 17.27
C MET A 69 12.23 15.00 18.75
N LYS A 70 12.15 16.11 19.50
CA LYS A 70 11.71 16.14 20.90
C LYS A 70 10.24 15.79 21.08
N VAL A 71 9.41 16.17 20.11
CA VAL A 71 7.97 15.89 20.08
C VAL A 71 7.67 15.20 18.77
N LYS A 72 6.99 14.05 18.85
CA LYS A 72 6.55 13.25 17.72
C LYS A 72 5.04 13.07 17.82
N ASP A 73 4.32 13.42 16.77
CA ASP A 73 2.90 13.14 16.65
C ASP A 73 2.66 11.90 15.78
N SER A 74 1.39 11.48 15.68
CA SER A 74 1.00 10.33 14.85
C SER A 74 1.45 10.45 13.39
N ILE A 75 1.56 11.66 12.85
CA ILE A 75 1.97 11.87 11.45
C ILE A 75 3.45 11.55 11.30
N SER A 76 4.30 12.08 12.19
CA SER A 76 5.74 11.81 12.17
C SER A 76 6.09 10.32 12.30
N TRP A 77 5.40 9.58 13.18
CA TRP A 77 5.54 8.12 13.28
C TRP A 77 5.13 7.42 11.98
N ASN A 78 3.96 7.77 11.44
CA ASN A 78 3.46 7.17 10.21
C ASN A 78 4.36 7.44 9.00
N VAL A 79 4.97 8.63 8.91
CA VAL A 79 5.94 8.97 7.87
C VAL A 79 7.16 8.06 7.96
N MET A 80 7.71 7.85 9.16
CA MET A 80 8.88 6.97 9.33
C MET A 80 8.55 5.50 9.00
N ILE A 81 7.42 4.99 9.47
CA ILE A 81 6.93 3.62 9.17
C ILE A 81 6.70 3.46 7.66
N SER A 82 6.01 4.42 7.03
CA SER A 82 5.76 4.40 5.58
C SER A 82 7.07 4.46 4.80
N GLY A 83 8.04 5.27 5.28
CA GLY A 83 9.37 5.38 4.69
C GLY A 83 10.05 4.01 4.59
N TYR A 84 10.17 3.28 5.70
CA TYR A 84 10.73 1.92 5.68
C TYR A 84 9.89 0.96 4.81
N ALA A 85 8.56 1.01 4.91
CA ALA A 85 7.67 0.17 4.12
C ALA A 85 7.83 0.35 2.60
N MET A 86 8.02 1.58 2.14
CA MET A 86 8.24 1.91 0.72
C MET A 86 9.54 1.32 0.16
N HIS A 87 10.54 1.13 1.01
CA HIS A 87 11.82 0.51 0.65
C HIS A 87 11.86 -1.00 0.91
N GLY A 88 10.71 -1.61 1.27
CA GLY A 88 10.63 -3.04 1.54
C GLY A 88 11.34 -3.47 2.83
N ASP A 89 11.62 -2.54 3.74
CA ASP A 89 12.24 -2.85 5.03
C ASP A 89 11.16 -3.04 6.10
N ALA A 90 10.51 -4.21 6.08
CA ALA A 90 9.45 -4.52 7.04
C ALA A 90 9.96 -4.60 8.47
N ILE A 91 11.19 -5.07 8.68
CA ILE A 91 11.77 -5.26 10.02
C ILE A 91 11.90 -3.90 10.69
N SER A 92 12.56 -2.92 10.07
CA SER A 92 12.66 -1.59 10.65
C SER A 92 11.33 -0.83 10.69
N ALA A 93 10.39 -1.10 9.78
CA ALA A 93 9.04 -0.56 9.89
C ALA A 93 8.32 -1.05 11.17
N ILE A 94 8.48 -2.32 11.51
CA ILE A 94 7.93 -2.93 12.73
C ILE A 94 8.64 -2.40 13.98
N GLU A 95 9.97 -2.26 13.95
CA GLU A 95 10.72 -1.65 15.06
C GLU A 95 10.19 -0.24 15.41
N ILE A 96 9.98 0.62 14.39
CA ILE A 96 9.39 1.94 14.62
C ILE A 96 7.96 1.85 15.16
N PHE A 97 7.18 0.87 14.72
CA PHE A 97 5.83 0.66 15.25
C PHE A 97 5.84 0.20 16.71
N GLU A 98 6.77 -0.66 17.10
CA GLU A 98 6.93 -1.08 18.49
C GLU A 98 7.37 0.10 19.37
N GLU A 99 8.32 0.92 18.91
CA GLU A 99 8.69 2.19 19.56
C GLU A 99 7.50 3.17 19.69
N MET A 100 6.60 3.19 18.69
CA MET A 100 5.37 3.98 18.71
C MET A 100 4.39 3.49 19.79
N GLU A 101 4.28 2.18 19.98
CA GLU A 101 3.38 1.58 20.97
C GLU A 101 3.84 1.81 22.42
N GLU A 102 5.13 2.03 22.64
CA GLU A 102 5.66 2.43 23.95
C GLU A 102 5.25 3.85 24.36
N GLN A 103 4.75 4.68 23.42
CA GLN A 103 4.34 6.05 23.68
C GLN A 103 2.93 6.12 24.29
N THR A 104 2.81 6.71 25.48
CA THR A 104 1.54 6.76 26.23
C THR A 104 0.41 7.52 25.51
N ASN A 105 0.74 8.54 24.72
CA ASN A 105 -0.25 9.47 24.13
C ASN A 105 -0.38 9.34 22.61
N ILE A 106 0.31 8.39 21.98
CA ILE A 106 0.27 8.18 20.53
C ILE A 106 -0.35 6.82 20.29
N LYS A 107 -1.36 6.76 19.40
CA LYS A 107 -2.01 5.51 19.04
C LYS A 107 -1.81 5.20 17.57
N PRO A 108 -1.48 3.94 17.23
CA PRO A 108 -1.54 3.45 15.86
C PRO A 108 -2.91 3.71 15.24
N ASN A 109 -2.93 4.03 13.96
CA ASN A 109 -4.15 4.27 13.21
C ASN A 109 -4.19 3.43 11.93
N SER A 110 -5.26 3.62 11.15
CA SER A 110 -5.47 2.96 9.85
C SER A 110 -4.25 3.08 8.91
N LEU A 111 -3.60 4.23 8.84
CA LEU A 111 -2.42 4.42 7.98
C LEU A 111 -1.20 3.66 8.51
N THR A 112 -1.03 3.58 9.84
CA THR A 112 0.03 2.81 10.49
C THR A 112 0.00 1.35 10.05
N PHE A 113 -1.17 0.71 10.20
CA PHE A 113 -1.34 -0.70 9.86
C PHE A 113 -1.26 -0.96 8.36
N LEU A 114 -1.82 -0.06 7.53
CA LEU A 114 -1.69 -0.20 6.07
C LEU A 114 -0.22 -0.22 5.63
N SER A 115 0.61 0.66 6.21
CA SER A 115 2.03 0.74 5.88
C SER A 115 2.78 -0.52 6.30
N LEU A 116 2.51 -1.02 7.50
CA LEU A 116 3.11 -2.26 8.02
C LEU A 116 2.71 -3.50 7.21
N LEU A 117 1.43 -3.63 6.87
CA LEU A 117 0.94 -4.74 6.04
C LEU A 117 1.53 -4.68 4.63
N SER A 118 1.65 -3.50 4.04
CA SER A 118 2.31 -3.33 2.76
C SER A 118 3.79 -3.71 2.83
N ALA A 119 4.50 -3.37 3.91
CA ALA A 119 5.89 -3.77 4.10
C ALA A 119 6.02 -5.30 4.17
N CYS A 120 5.13 -5.95 4.93
CA CYS A 120 5.07 -7.41 5.04
C CYS A 120 4.77 -8.07 3.69
N ALA A 121 3.90 -7.49 2.87
CA ALA A 121 3.59 -7.96 1.52
C ALA A 121 4.82 -7.95 0.61
N HIS A 122 5.61 -6.87 0.65
CA HIS A 122 6.84 -6.75 -0.13
C HIS A 122 7.95 -7.68 0.39
N SER A 123 8.01 -7.90 1.71
CA SER A 123 9.08 -8.69 2.35
C SER A 123 8.75 -10.19 2.49
N GLY A 124 7.52 -10.61 2.13
CA GLY A 124 7.07 -11.99 2.30
C GLY A 124 6.88 -12.42 3.75
N LEU A 125 6.73 -11.49 4.70
CA LEU A 125 6.56 -11.79 6.13
C LEU A 125 5.09 -12.13 6.44
N VAL A 126 4.67 -13.34 6.07
CA VAL A 126 3.26 -13.78 6.15
C VAL A 126 2.71 -13.77 7.58
N GLU A 127 3.40 -14.44 8.49
CA GLU A 127 2.96 -14.57 9.88
C GLU A 127 2.91 -13.22 10.59
N GLU A 128 3.83 -12.34 10.26
CA GLU A 128 3.88 -10.99 10.80
C GLU A 128 2.75 -10.12 10.25
N GLY A 129 2.46 -10.22 8.94
CA GLY A 129 1.29 -9.58 8.34
C GLY A 129 -0.03 -10.01 9.01
N LYS A 130 -0.20 -11.30 9.30
CA LYS A 130 -1.36 -11.82 10.04
C LYS A 130 -1.41 -11.27 11.46
N ARG A 131 -0.29 -11.31 12.18
CA ARG A 131 -0.16 -10.79 13.55
C ARG A 131 -0.58 -9.32 13.62
N LEU A 132 -0.04 -8.49 12.73
CA LEU A 132 -0.33 -7.06 12.64
C LEU A 132 -1.78 -6.78 12.28
N PHE A 133 -2.35 -7.54 11.32
CA PHE A 133 -3.76 -7.43 10.97
C PHE A 133 -4.67 -7.74 12.16
N GLY A 134 -4.36 -8.80 12.93
CA GLY A 134 -5.07 -9.11 14.17
C GLY A 134 -4.92 -8.02 15.23
N LYS A 135 -3.75 -7.40 15.32
CA LYS A 135 -3.44 -6.32 16.28
C LYS A 135 -4.26 -5.05 16.03
N MET A 136 -4.77 -4.84 14.81
CA MET A 136 -5.69 -3.72 14.50
C MET A 136 -6.89 -3.68 15.45
N LYS A 137 -7.45 -4.86 15.78
CA LYS A 137 -8.59 -4.96 16.71
C LYS A 137 -8.22 -4.49 18.12
N GLN A 138 -7.01 -4.79 18.58
CA GLN A 138 -6.51 -4.38 19.90
C GLN A 138 -6.38 -2.86 19.98
N HIS A 139 -6.01 -2.22 18.87
CA HIS A 139 -5.93 -0.76 18.74
C HIS A 139 -7.25 -0.10 18.34
N SER A 140 -8.36 -0.84 18.32
CA SER A 140 -9.68 -0.36 17.88
C SER A 140 -9.70 0.23 16.46
N VAL A 141 -8.77 -0.22 15.59
CA VAL A 141 -8.71 0.16 14.18
C VAL A 141 -9.53 -0.85 13.37
N ARG A 142 -10.55 -0.35 12.64
CA ARG A 142 -11.35 -1.20 11.75
C ARG A 142 -10.62 -1.41 10.42
N PRO A 143 -10.38 -2.66 9.97
CA PRO A 143 -9.85 -2.92 8.65
C PRO A 143 -10.76 -2.37 7.55
N ASN A 144 -10.14 -1.81 6.52
CA ASN A 144 -10.79 -1.35 5.29
C ASN A 144 -10.29 -2.17 4.09
N LEU A 145 -10.83 -1.91 2.90
CA LEU A 145 -10.47 -2.63 1.66
C LEU A 145 -8.96 -2.69 1.40
N LYS A 146 -8.21 -1.62 1.69
CA LYS A 146 -6.76 -1.59 1.48
C LYS A 146 -6.01 -2.53 2.42
N HIS A 147 -6.43 -2.64 3.68
CA HIS A 147 -5.82 -3.59 4.62
C HIS A 147 -6.06 -5.04 4.18
N TYR A 148 -7.29 -5.36 3.76
CA TYR A 148 -7.62 -6.67 3.23
C TYR A 148 -6.83 -6.96 1.94
N ALA A 149 -6.75 -6.01 1.03
CA ALA A 149 -5.96 -6.16 -0.20
C ALA A 149 -4.49 -6.48 0.10
N CYS A 150 -3.85 -5.77 1.04
CA CYS A 150 -2.48 -6.07 1.45
C CYS A 150 -2.35 -7.47 2.05
N LEU A 151 -3.29 -7.90 2.91
CA LEU A 151 -3.23 -9.23 3.51
C LEU A 151 -3.50 -10.34 2.47
N VAL A 152 -4.39 -10.12 1.51
CA VAL A 152 -4.63 -11.03 0.38
C VAL A 152 -3.38 -11.11 -0.50
N ASP A 153 -2.68 -10.01 -0.76
CA ASP A 153 -1.42 -10.01 -1.51
C ASP A 153 -0.32 -10.80 -0.77
N VAL A 154 -0.19 -10.61 0.55
CA VAL A 154 0.73 -11.38 1.41
C VAL A 154 0.46 -12.90 1.28
N LEU A 155 -0.79 -13.32 1.48
CA LEU A 155 -1.19 -14.74 1.44
C LEU A 155 -1.10 -15.31 0.02
N GLY A 156 -1.46 -14.50 -0.96
CA GLY A 156 -1.45 -14.87 -2.37
C GLY A 156 -0.05 -15.19 -2.86
N ARG A 157 0.94 -14.33 -2.56
CA ARG A 157 2.35 -14.53 -2.93
C ARG A 157 3.01 -15.69 -2.21
N SER A 158 2.54 -16.05 -1.01
CA SER A 158 3.06 -17.19 -0.26
C SER A 158 2.46 -18.53 -0.68
N GLY A 159 1.51 -18.55 -1.63
CA GLY A 159 0.80 -19.76 -2.05
C GLY A 159 -0.33 -20.17 -1.10
N SER A 160 -0.66 -19.38 -0.09
CA SER A 160 -1.74 -19.65 0.88
C SER A 160 -3.11 -19.29 0.30
N LEU A 161 -3.42 -19.79 -0.90
CA LEU A 161 -4.60 -19.37 -1.69
C LEU A 161 -5.94 -19.68 -1.01
N LEU A 162 -6.04 -20.83 -0.34
CA LEU A 162 -7.26 -21.20 0.40
C LEU A 162 -7.54 -20.23 1.55
N GLU A 163 -6.50 -19.86 2.30
CA GLU A 163 -6.60 -18.89 3.39
C GLU A 163 -6.92 -17.49 2.86
N ALA A 164 -6.34 -17.11 1.72
CA ALA A 164 -6.65 -15.85 1.05
C ALA A 164 -8.11 -15.80 0.58
N GLU A 165 -8.64 -16.90 0.04
CA GLU A 165 -10.04 -17.02 -0.35
C GLU A 165 -10.98 -16.95 0.87
N GLU A 166 -10.67 -17.70 1.94
CA GLU A 166 -11.45 -17.67 3.18
C GLU A 166 -11.48 -16.26 3.80
N LEU A 167 -10.33 -15.55 3.78
CA LEU A 167 -10.25 -14.17 4.23
C LEU A 167 -11.21 -13.29 3.43
N VAL A 168 -11.19 -13.36 2.09
CA VAL A 168 -12.06 -12.56 1.22
C VAL A 168 -13.55 -12.86 1.44
N LEU A 169 -13.90 -14.14 1.61
CA LEU A 169 -15.29 -14.56 1.86
C LEU A 169 -15.80 -14.19 3.26
N SER A 170 -14.92 -14.09 4.25
CA SER A 170 -15.26 -13.70 5.62
C SER A 170 -15.23 -12.19 5.87
N MET A 171 -14.90 -11.39 4.85
CA MET A 171 -14.86 -9.93 4.96
C MET A 171 -16.24 -9.36 5.34
N PRO A 172 -16.32 -8.41 6.29
CA PRO A 172 -17.57 -7.70 6.60
C PRO A 172 -17.91 -6.61 5.56
N ILE A 173 -17.05 -6.40 4.55
CA ILE A 173 -17.16 -5.38 3.51
C ILE A 173 -17.07 -6.09 2.16
N CYS A 174 -17.91 -5.68 1.19
CA CYS A 174 -17.89 -6.24 -0.16
C CYS A 174 -16.50 -6.06 -0.82
N PRO A 175 -15.85 -7.13 -1.31
CA PRO A 175 -14.55 -7.02 -1.96
C PRO A 175 -14.64 -6.26 -3.29
N ASP A 176 -13.68 -5.37 -3.52
CA ASP A 176 -13.55 -4.61 -4.77
C ASP A 176 -12.66 -5.32 -5.79
N GLY A 177 -12.49 -4.73 -6.97
CA GLY A 177 -11.64 -5.31 -8.01
C GLY A 177 -10.15 -5.34 -7.69
N GLY A 178 -9.68 -4.55 -6.73
CA GLY A 178 -8.31 -4.65 -6.23
C GLY A 178 -8.11 -5.97 -5.49
N ILE A 179 -9.04 -6.34 -4.61
CA ILE A 179 -9.00 -7.59 -3.85
C ILE A 179 -9.18 -8.81 -4.75
N TRP A 180 -10.18 -8.79 -5.63
CA TRP A 180 -10.40 -9.89 -6.58
C TRP A 180 -9.20 -10.04 -7.53
N GLY A 181 -8.66 -8.93 -8.02
CA GLY A 181 -7.48 -8.92 -8.88
C GLY A 181 -6.24 -9.50 -8.20
N ALA A 182 -5.99 -9.15 -6.93
CA ALA A 182 -4.88 -9.71 -6.15
C ALA A 182 -5.00 -11.23 -6.00
N LEU A 183 -6.18 -11.73 -5.63
CA LEU A 183 -6.41 -13.16 -5.43
C LEU A 183 -6.34 -13.95 -6.76
N LEU A 184 -6.92 -13.42 -7.84
CA LEU A 184 -6.85 -14.03 -9.17
C LEU A 184 -5.41 -14.04 -9.72
N GLY A 185 -4.67 -12.96 -9.48
CA GLY A 185 -3.25 -12.88 -9.80
C GLY A 185 -2.44 -13.95 -9.09
N ALA A 186 -2.69 -14.15 -7.79
CA ALA A 186 -2.05 -15.20 -7.00
C ALA A 186 -2.36 -16.61 -7.54
N CYS A 187 -3.62 -16.91 -7.89
CA CYS A 187 -3.97 -18.18 -8.52
C CYS A 187 -3.20 -18.43 -9.82
N LYS A 188 -2.98 -17.39 -10.62
CA LYS A 188 -2.21 -17.48 -11.86
C LYS A 188 -0.71 -17.67 -11.60
N ILE A 189 -0.14 -17.07 -10.56
CA ILE A 189 1.27 -17.24 -10.17
C ILE A 189 1.55 -18.68 -9.73
N HIS A 190 0.59 -19.32 -9.05
CA HIS A 190 0.72 -20.67 -8.50
C HIS A 190 0.09 -21.77 -9.35
N ASP A 191 -0.32 -21.47 -10.59
CA ASP A 191 -0.99 -22.39 -11.52
C ASP A 191 -2.24 -23.10 -10.94
N ASP A 192 -2.88 -22.52 -9.91
CA ASP A 192 -4.14 -23.02 -9.34
C ASP A 192 -5.34 -22.44 -10.11
N PHE A 193 -5.49 -22.91 -11.34
CA PHE A 193 -6.57 -22.48 -12.22
C PHE A 193 -7.95 -22.94 -11.74
N ILE A 194 -8.04 -24.02 -10.95
CA ILE A 194 -9.33 -24.53 -10.46
C ILE A 194 -9.91 -23.56 -9.43
N THR A 195 -9.10 -23.19 -8.43
CA THR A 195 -9.48 -22.16 -7.44
C THR A 195 -9.69 -20.82 -8.14
N GLY A 196 -8.81 -20.45 -9.07
CA GLY A 196 -8.95 -19.23 -9.87
C GLY A 196 -10.28 -19.12 -10.62
N ILE A 197 -10.76 -20.20 -11.26
CA ILE A 197 -12.07 -20.23 -11.93
C ILE A 197 -13.22 -20.01 -10.93
N ARG A 198 -13.15 -20.60 -9.73
CA ARG A 198 -14.17 -20.39 -8.68
C ARG A 198 -14.20 -18.93 -8.25
N ILE A 199 -13.04 -18.34 -7.99
CA ILE A 199 -12.90 -16.93 -7.61
C ILE A 199 -13.40 -16.00 -8.72
N ALA A 200 -13.02 -16.24 -9.97
CA ALA A 200 -13.41 -15.39 -11.09
C ALA A 200 -14.93 -15.37 -11.29
N LYS A 201 -15.59 -16.53 -11.14
CA LYS A 201 -17.06 -16.61 -11.16
C LYS A 201 -17.70 -15.83 -10.01
N GLN A 202 -17.08 -15.82 -8.83
CA GLN A 202 -17.57 -15.03 -7.71
C GLN A 202 -17.39 -13.54 -7.94
N ALA A 203 -16.23 -13.12 -8.47
CA ALA A 203 -15.93 -11.74 -8.84
C ALA A 203 -16.89 -11.19 -9.90
N ILE A 204 -17.25 -12.01 -10.91
CA ILE A 204 -18.26 -11.63 -11.92
C ILE A 204 -19.64 -11.44 -11.28
N LYS A 205 -20.01 -12.24 -10.27
CA LYS A 205 -21.30 -12.06 -9.58
C LYS A 205 -21.36 -10.77 -8.78
N THR A 206 -20.24 -10.35 -8.18
CA THR A 206 -20.17 -9.14 -7.35
C THR A 206 -20.06 -7.88 -8.19
N ASP A 207 -19.30 -7.91 -9.29
CA ASP A 207 -19.19 -6.80 -10.24
C ASP A 207 -19.19 -7.33 -11.69
N PRO A 208 -20.39 -7.53 -12.28
CA PRO A 208 -20.54 -8.05 -13.63
C PRO A 208 -20.01 -7.14 -14.72
N LYS A 209 -19.77 -5.85 -14.44
CA LYS A 209 -19.35 -4.88 -15.47
C LYS A 209 -17.84 -4.89 -15.72
N ASN A 210 -17.07 -5.57 -14.88
CA ASN A 210 -15.63 -5.64 -14.99
C ASN A 210 -15.21 -6.66 -16.06
N ASP A 211 -14.71 -6.16 -17.19
CA ASP A 211 -14.22 -6.96 -18.31
C ASP A 211 -13.04 -7.87 -17.94
N GLY A 212 -12.19 -7.40 -17.03
CA GLY A 212 -11.01 -8.12 -16.55
C GLY A 212 -11.32 -9.52 -16.01
N TYR A 213 -12.44 -9.69 -15.28
CA TYR A 213 -12.78 -11.00 -14.73
C TYR A 213 -13.17 -12.02 -15.79
N TYR A 214 -13.89 -11.61 -16.84
CA TYR A 214 -14.26 -12.50 -17.94
C TYR A 214 -13.03 -12.92 -18.75
N ILE A 215 -12.10 -11.99 -18.96
CA ILE A 215 -10.82 -12.26 -19.63
C ILE A 215 -10.02 -13.28 -18.81
N VAL A 216 -9.84 -13.04 -17.51
CA VAL A 216 -9.11 -13.96 -16.63
C VAL A 216 -9.79 -15.33 -16.56
N LEU A 217 -11.13 -15.39 -16.47
CA LEU A 217 -11.88 -16.64 -16.47
C LEU A 217 -11.66 -17.44 -17.77
N SER A 218 -11.73 -16.77 -18.92
CA SER A 218 -11.47 -17.37 -20.23
C SER A 218 -10.05 -17.90 -20.33
N ASP A 219 -9.06 -17.10 -19.92
CA ASP A 219 -7.65 -17.51 -19.94
C ASP A 219 -7.41 -18.74 -19.04
N MET A 220 -7.97 -18.77 -17.83
CA MET A 220 -7.87 -19.92 -16.92
C MET A 220 -8.51 -21.19 -17.49
N TYR A 221 -9.68 -21.07 -18.16
CA TYR A 221 -10.29 -22.20 -18.85
C TYR A 221 -9.43 -22.74 -19.99
N SER A 222 -8.79 -21.84 -20.75
CA SER A 222 -7.83 -22.22 -21.80
C SER A 222 -6.61 -22.94 -21.23
N SER A 223 -6.05 -22.49 -20.09
CA SER A 223 -4.92 -23.15 -19.43
C SER A 223 -5.22 -24.60 -19.02
N ILE A 224 -6.48 -24.93 -18.68
CA ILE A 224 -6.90 -26.30 -18.34
C ILE A 224 -7.51 -27.07 -19.53
N GLY A 225 -7.36 -26.55 -20.76
CA GLY A 225 -7.83 -27.20 -21.99
C GLY A 225 -9.35 -27.18 -22.22
N LYS A 226 -10.11 -26.41 -21.42
CA LYS A 226 -11.57 -26.28 -21.55
C LYS A 226 -11.96 -25.16 -22.51
N TRP A 227 -11.61 -25.31 -23.79
CA TRP A 227 -11.81 -24.30 -24.84
C TRP A 227 -13.28 -23.83 -24.99
N LYS A 228 -14.25 -24.75 -24.90
CA LYS A 228 -15.68 -24.41 -24.97
C LYS A 228 -16.13 -23.46 -23.87
N GLU A 229 -15.63 -23.66 -22.64
CA GLU A 229 -15.98 -22.79 -21.51
C GLU A 229 -15.23 -21.46 -21.59
N SER A 230 -14.01 -21.47 -22.15
CA SER A 230 -13.27 -20.24 -22.44
C SER A 230 -14.01 -19.35 -23.45
N GLU A 231 -14.53 -19.93 -24.53
CA GLU A 231 -15.33 -19.22 -25.53
C GLU A 231 -16.62 -18.66 -24.92
N ARG A 232 -17.35 -19.47 -24.15
CA ARG A 232 -18.55 -19.02 -23.43
C ARG A 232 -18.29 -17.84 -22.51
N ALA A 233 -17.18 -17.82 -21.78
CA ALA A 233 -16.83 -16.69 -20.93
C ALA A 233 -16.67 -15.38 -21.75
N ARG A 234 -16.15 -15.47 -22.98
CA ARG A 234 -16.02 -14.33 -23.90
C ARG A 234 -17.33 -13.95 -24.55
N GLU A 235 -18.21 -14.91 -24.83
CA GLU A 235 -19.57 -14.67 -25.31
C GLU A 235 -20.39 -13.93 -24.26
N MET A 236 -20.39 -14.41 -23.01
CA MET A 236 -21.07 -13.76 -21.88
C MET A 236 -20.64 -12.29 -21.72
N MET A 237 -19.35 -12.00 -21.90
CA MET A 237 -18.83 -10.63 -21.86
C MET A 237 -19.44 -9.76 -22.98
N LYS A 238 -19.51 -10.28 -24.21
CA LYS A 238 -20.12 -9.58 -25.36
C LYS A 238 -21.62 -9.39 -25.20
N GLU A 239 -22.34 -10.40 -24.71
CA GLU A 239 -23.79 -10.33 -24.46
C GLU A 239 -24.16 -9.24 -23.46
N GLN A 240 -23.30 -8.99 -22.48
CA GLN A 240 -23.48 -7.89 -21.52
C GLN A 240 -23.05 -6.51 -22.06
N GLY A 241 -22.64 -6.42 -23.33
CA GLY A 241 -22.18 -5.19 -23.95
C GLY A 241 -20.85 -4.68 -23.35
N ILE A 242 -20.08 -5.56 -22.73
CA ILE A 242 -18.82 -5.21 -22.09
C ILE A 242 -17.73 -5.30 -23.16
N GLU A 243 -17.20 -4.15 -23.56
CA GLU A 243 -16.02 -4.09 -24.42
C GLU A 243 -14.74 -4.19 -23.58
N LYS A 244 -13.70 -4.75 -24.19
CA LYS A 244 -12.38 -4.77 -23.56
C LYS A 244 -11.89 -3.34 -23.41
N THR A 245 -11.71 -2.90 -22.18
CA THR A 245 -11.16 -1.59 -21.87
C THR A 245 -9.70 -1.57 -22.35
N THR A 246 -9.41 -0.82 -23.40
CA THR A 246 -8.02 -0.63 -23.86
C THR A 246 -7.28 0.20 -22.82
N GLY A 247 -6.26 -0.38 -22.18
CA GLY A 247 -5.41 0.37 -21.25
C GLY A 247 -4.73 1.53 -21.98
N TRP A 248 -5.01 2.76 -21.54
CA TRP A 248 -4.33 3.96 -22.01
C TRP A 248 -3.41 4.45 -20.89
N SER A 249 -2.11 4.46 -21.12
CA SER A 249 -1.15 5.17 -20.27
C SER A 249 -0.90 6.55 -20.88
N PHE A 250 -1.27 7.62 -20.17
CA PHE A 250 -0.68 8.93 -20.41
C PHE A 250 0.79 8.84 -19.96
N VAL A 251 1.71 8.78 -20.92
CA VAL A 251 3.14 9.06 -20.69
C VAL A 251 3.31 10.57 -20.68
#